data_AF-A0A1F7FGN0-F1
#
_entry.id   AF-A0A1F7FGN0-F1
#
_cell.length_a   1.000
_cell.length_b   1.000
_cell.length_c   1.000
_cell.angle_alpha   90.00
_cell.angle_beta   90.00
_cell.angle_gamma   90.00
#
_symmetry.space_group_name_H-M   'P 1'
#
loop_
_entity.id
_entity.type
_entity.pdbx_description
1 polymer ?
#
loop_
_entity_poly.entity_id
_entity_poly.type
_entity_poly.pdbx_seq_one_letter_code
_entity_poly.pdbx_strand_id
1 'polypeptide(L)' 'MSLPQKYGVVAPSLDISRTLKEARQEFERGYIARVLGECKGNIARTAERLDLARQFLHQKLKSLGIENVYKNEDQ' A
#
# COMPACT_ATOMS: atom_id res chain seq x y z
N MET A 1 23.72 0.14 12.97
CA MET A 1 23.06 0.30 11.65
C MET A 1 21.57 0.45 11.90
N SER A 2 21.03 1.66 11.76
CA SER A 2 19.61 1.92 12.06
C SER A 2 18.77 1.45 10.88
N LEU A 3 17.83 0.52 11.11
CA LEU A 3 16.90 0.08 10.07
C LEU A 3 16.13 1.29 9.53
N PRO A 4 15.93 1.41 8.21
CA PRO A 4 15.18 2.51 7.65
C PRO A 4 13.72 2.41 8.11
N GLN A 5 13.30 3.35 8.95
CA GLN A 5 11.93 3.55 9.43
C GLN A 5 11.01 3.92 8.24
N LYS A 6 10.69 2.98 7.35
CA LYS A 6 10.00 3.28 6.07
C LYS A 6 8.51 2.91 6.07
N TYR A 7 8.05 2.23 7.11
CA TYR A 7 6.65 1.88 7.32
C TYR A 7 6.20 2.37 8.69
N GLY A 8 6.29 3.67 8.91
CA GLY A 8 5.46 4.32 9.92
C GLY A 8 4.02 4.21 9.45
N VAL A 9 3.38 3.07 9.70
CA VAL A 9 1.93 2.96 9.68
C VAL A 9 1.45 3.83 10.84
N VAL A 10 1.27 5.11 10.57
CA VAL A 10 0.55 5.98 11.48
C VAL A 10 -0.81 5.31 11.66
N ALA A 11 -1.11 4.83 12.86
CA ALA A 11 -2.47 4.43 13.17
C ALA A 11 -3.35 5.60 12.75
N PRO A 12 -4.47 5.38 12.04
CA PRO A 12 -5.33 6.48 11.63
C PRO A 12 -5.80 7.15 12.91
N SER A 13 -5.18 8.27 13.26
CA SER A 13 -5.76 9.23 14.19
C SER A 13 -7.08 9.59 13.54
N LEU A 14 -8.18 9.18 14.15
CA LEU A 14 -9.53 9.30 13.62
C LEU A 14 -9.89 10.78 13.55
N ASP A 15 -9.35 11.46 12.54
CA ASP A 15 -9.51 12.87 12.32
C ASP A 15 -10.83 13.06 11.59
N ILE A 16 -11.89 13.21 12.39
CA ILE A 16 -13.27 13.47 11.95
C ILE A 16 -13.42 14.73 11.08
N SER A 17 -12.37 15.55 10.96
CA SER A 17 -12.31 16.68 10.02
C SER A 17 -12.11 16.24 8.57
N ARG A 18 -11.56 15.04 8.35
CA ARG A 18 -11.33 14.51 6.99
C ARG A 18 -12.62 13.99 6.37
N THR A 19 -12.75 14.19 5.06
CA THR A 19 -13.90 13.66 4.31
C THR A 19 -13.87 12.13 4.30
N LEU A 20 -15.05 11.49 4.18
CA LEU A 20 -15.14 10.01 4.02
C LEU A 20 -14.25 9.48 2.90
N LYS A 21 -14.04 10.29 1.87
CA LYS A 21 -13.15 10.00 0.74
C LYS A 21 -11.69 9.86 1.22
N GLU A 22 -11.21 10.81 2.00
CA GLU A 22 -9.83 10.81 2.51
C GLU A 22 -9.59 9.69 3.52
N ALA A 23 -10.54 9.47 4.45
CA ALA A 23 -10.45 8.36 5.40
C ALA A 23 -10.37 7.00 4.68
N ARG A 24 -11.18 6.81 3.63
CA ARG A 24 -11.11 5.61 2.78
C ARG A 24 -9.78 5.49 2.06
N GLN A 25 -9.25 6.58 1.52
CA GLN A 25 -7.95 6.57 0.82
C GLN A 25 -6.80 6.22 1.76
N GLU A 26 -6.79 6.73 2.99
CA GLU A 26 -5.75 6.43 3.97
C GLU A 26 -5.82 4.97 4.46
N PHE A 27 -7.02 4.47 4.74
CA PHE A 27 -7.23 3.06 5.05
C PHE A 27 -6.78 2.16 3.90
N GLU A 28 -7.21 2.47 2.67
CA GLU A 28 -6.87 1.69 1.48
C GLU A 28 -5.37 1.66 1.23
N ARG A 29 -4.69 2.80 1.40
CA ARG A 29 -3.23 2.89 1.33
C ARG A 29 -2.55 2.01 2.38
N GLY A 30 -2.98 2.09 3.64
CA GLY A 30 -2.43 1.29 4.73
C GLY A 30 -2.68 -0.20 4.55
N TYR A 31 -3.87 -0.57 4.06
CA TYR A 31 -4.23 -1.96 3.81
C TYR A 31 -3.40 -2.56 2.67
N ILE A 32 -3.31 -1.88 1.53
CA ILE A 32 -2.49 -2.33 0.39
C ILE A 32 -1.02 -2.43 0.81
N ALA A 33 -0.48 -1.42 1.49
CA ALA A 33 0.92 -1.44 1.95
C ALA A 33 1.19 -2.59 2.93
N ARG A 34 0.25 -2.89 3.82
CA ARG A 34 0.35 -4.01 4.75
C ARG A 34 0.39 -5.35 4.01
N VAL A 35 -0.60 -5.61 3.15
CA VAL A 35 -0.69 -6.89 2.40
C VAL A 35 0.49 -7.05 1.45
N LEU A 36 0.96 -5.96 0.84
CA LEU A 36 2.16 -5.95 0.02
C LEU A 36 3.41 -6.27 0.82
N GLY A 37 3.54 -5.74 2.04
CA GLY A 37 4.60 -6.10 2.98
C GLY A 37 4.55 -7.58 3.38
N GLU A 38 3.36 -8.14 3.64
CA GLU A 38 3.18 -9.56 3.91
C GLU A 38 3.56 -10.45 2.71
N CYS A 39 3.31 -9.97 1.49
CA CYS A 39 3.73 -10.64 0.24
C CYS A 39 5.20 -10.36 -0.13
N LYS A 40 6.00 -9.75 0.76
CA LYS A 40 7.40 -9.37 0.52
C LYS A 40 7.61 -8.50 -0.73
N GLY A 41 6.63 -7.67 -1.07
CA GLY A 41 6.70 -6.83 -2.27
C GLY A 41 6.22 -7.49 -3.56
N ASN A 42 5.74 -8.74 -3.52
CA ASN A 42 5.22 -9.40 -4.71
C ASN A 42 3.83 -8.83 -5.07
N ILE A 43 3.79 -8.05 -6.16
CA ILE A 43 2.57 -7.35 -6.61
C ILE A 43 1.52 -8.36 -7.09
N ALA A 44 1.92 -9.44 -7.76
CA ALA A 44 0.99 -10.45 -8.26
C ALA A 44 0.26 -11.16 -7.11
N ARG A 45 1.00 -11.66 -6.12
CA ARG A 45 0.40 -12.27 -4.92
C ARG A 45 -0.45 -11.29 -4.13
N THR A 46 -0.04 -10.03 -4.04
CA THR A 46 -0.84 -9.00 -3.36
C THR A 46 -2.17 -8.78 -4.10
N ALA A 47 -2.15 -8.76 -5.43
CA ALA A 47 -3.34 -8.61 -6.26
C ALA A 47 -4.30 -9.80 -6.07
N GLU A 48 -3.78 -11.03 -6.07
CA GLU A 48 -4.56 -12.24 -5.77
C GLU A 48 -5.15 -12.22 -4.35
N ARG A 49 -4.38 -11.77 -3.36
CA ARG A 49 -4.82 -11.68 -1.96
C ARG A 49 -5.91 -10.64 -1.74
N LEU A 50 -5.89 -9.57 -2.51
CA LEU A 50 -6.87 -8.49 -2.47
C LEU A 50 -8.07 -8.73 -3.39
N ASP A 51 -8.08 -9.83 -4.15
CA ASP A 51 -9.04 -10.09 -5.23
C ASP A 51 -9.12 -8.91 -6.21
N LEU A 52 -7.96 -8.36 -6.56
CA LEU A 52 -7.81 -7.24 -7.49
C LEU A 52 -7.00 -7.68 -8.71
N ALA A 53 -7.33 -7.13 -9.87
CA ALA A 53 -6.49 -7.30 -11.05
C ALA A 53 -5.12 -6.63 -10.84
N ARG A 54 -4.03 -7.32 -11.22
CA ARG A 54 -2.66 -6.80 -11.14
C ARG A 54 -2.50 -5.40 -11.74
N GLN A 55 -3.14 -5.16 -12.89
CA GLN A 55 -3.14 -3.87 -13.60
C GLN A 55 -3.72 -2.73 -12.71
N PHE A 56 -4.85 -3.00 -12.04
CA PHE A 56 -5.48 -2.05 -11.13
C PHE A 56 -4.62 -1.82 -9.90
N LEU A 57 -4.10 -2.88 -9.29
CA LEU A 57 -3.22 -2.75 -8.13
C LEU A 57 -1.97 -1.93 -8.49
N HIS A 58 -1.35 -2.18 -9.64
CA HIS A 58 -0.19 -1.43 -10.12
C HIS A 58 -0.51 0.06 -10.30
N GLN A 59 -1.63 0.39 -10.94
CA GLN A 59 -2.09 1.77 -11.07
C GLN A 59 -2.36 2.43 -9.70
N LYS A 60 -2.90 1.67 -8.75
CA LYS A 60 -3.15 2.12 -7.38
C LYS A 60 -1.85 2.38 -6.61
N LEU A 61 -0.88 1.48 -6.71
CA LEU A 61 0.44 1.64 -6.12
C LEU A 61 1.15 2.88 -6.68
N LYS A 62 1.01 3.14 -7.98
CA LYS A 62 1.52 4.36 -8.61
C LYS A 62 0.83 5.62 -8.07
N SER A 63 -0.50 5.61 -8.01
CA SER A 63 -1.29 6.73 -7.49
C SER A 63 -1.03 7.01 -6.01
N LEU A 64 -0.71 5.98 -5.23
CA LEU A 64 -0.43 6.06 -3.79
C LEU A 64 1.07 6.32 -3.48
N GLY A 65 1.93 6.35 -4.51
CA GLY A 65 3.37 6.56 -4.36
C GLY A 65 4.14 5.37 -3.76
N ILE A 66 3.58 4.16 -3.84
CA ILE A 66 4.14 2.92 -3.27
C ILE A 66 5.00 2.16 -4.29
N GLU A 67 4.73 2.31 -5.60
CA GLU A 67 5.35 1.53 -6.70
C GLU A 67 6.89 1.52 -6.69
N ASN A 68 7.54 2.67 -6.45
CA ASN A 68 9.00 2.82 -6.56
C ASN A 68 9.75 1.92 -5.55
N VAL A 69 9.13 1.61 -4.41
CA VAL A 69 9.76 0.82 -3.35
C VAL A 69 9.87 -0.67 -3.72
N TYR A 70 8.98 -1.18 -4.56
CA TYR A 70 8.84 -2.63 -4.81
C TYR A 70 9.18 -3.06 -6.24
N LYS A 71 9.67 -2.14 -7.06
CA LYS A 71 10.01 -2.41 -8.47
C LYS A 71 11.30 -3.21 -8.69
N ASN A 72 11.79 -3.93 -7.67
CA ASN A 72 13.12 -4.54 -7.67
C ASN A 72 13.15 -6.06 -7.91
N GLU A 73 12.03 -6.79 -7.93
CA GLU A 73 12.06 -8.28 -8.01
C GLU A 73 11.08 -8.92 -9.01
N ASP A 74 10.60 -8.17 -10.00
CA ASP A 74 9.89 -8.73 -11.17
C ASP A 74 10.59 -8.22 -12.44
N GLN A 75 11.81 -8.70 -12.70
CA GLN A 75 12.37 -8.78 -14.04
C GLN A 75 12.70 -10.25 -14.34
#